data_AF-A0A1S8ZZE4-F1
#
_entry.id   AF-A0A1S8ZZE4-F1
#
_cell.length_a   1.000
_cell.length_b   1.000
_cell.length_c   1.000
_cell.angle_alpha   90.00
_cell.angle_beta   90.00
_cell.angle_gamma   90.00
#
_symmetry.space_group_name_H-M   'P 1'
#
loop_
_entity.id
_entity.type
_entity.pdbx_description
1 polymer ?
#
loop_
_entity_poly.entity_id
_entity_poly.type
_entity_poly.pdbx_seq_one_letter_code
_entity_poly.pdbx_strand_id
1 'polypeptide(L)'
;MKKLLYILFISVTIQNAIGQDLKPEYQKFVKSFIDNVKNDRKEAVAGAIKYPLKRENPIPSIKNKAELVKRYTEIFDAKLKAEISKSDPAKDWSEVGWRGIMLNQGTLWMDTDGKVFSISYQSKTESDLKNKLIASEKNKVHPSIAKFKAPEVILETSKFRVRIDDLGNDNYRYASWSIKQSMSEKPDLIITNGKWFRDGTGGNNHYDFKKGNFLYQCYITVLGTKDSAPATLTIYQSGKEILNQDAKIVPR
;
A
#
# COMPACT_ATOMS: atom_id res chain seq x y z
N MET A 1 -53.36 -24.71 -12.01
CA MET A 1 -52.53 -23.65 -11.40
C MET A 1 -51.09 -23.80 -11.89
N LYS A 2 -50.67 -23.02 -12.89
CA LYS A 2 -49.31 -23.07 -13.46
C LYS A 2 -48.40 -22.16 -12.63
N LYS A 3 -47.36 -22.72 -11.99
CA LYS A 3 -46.33 -21.94 -11.29
C LYS A 3 -45.34 -21.42 -12.33
N LEU A 4 -45.26 -20.10 -12.52
CA LEU A 4 -44.16 -19.48 -13.24
C LEU A 4 -42.94 -19.38 -12.31
N LEU A 5 -41.84 -20.04 -12.68
CA LEU A 5 -40.52 -19.76 -12.12
C LEU A 5 -39.96 -18.52 -12.82
N TYR A 6 -39.73 -17.45 -12.06
CA TYR A 6 -38.91 -16.33 -12.51
C TYR A 6 -37.45 -16.63 -12.16
N ILE A 7 -36.64 -16.90 -13.18
CA ILE A 7 -35.18 -16.97 -13.05
C ILE A 7 -34.65 -15.55 -13.23
N LEU A 8 -34.17 -14.96 -12.14
CA LEU A 8 -33.51 -13.65 -12.14
C LEU A 8 -32.06 -13.83 -12.62
N PHE A 9 -31.77 -13.46 -13.87
CA PHE A 9 -30.41 -13.34 -14.38
C PHE A 9 -29.79 -12.06 -13.80
N ILE A 10 -28.91 -12.21 -12.80
CA ILE A 10 -28.04 -11.12 -12.34
C ILE A 10 -26.81 -11.11 -13.23
N SER A 11 -26.80 -10.21 -14.22
CA SER A 11 -25.60 -9.89 -14.98
C SER A 11 -24.65 -9.07 -14.10
N VAL A 12 -23.60 -9.72 -13.59
CA VAL A 12 -22.48 -9.01 -12.94
C VAL A 12 -21.71 -8.29 -14.04
N THR A 13 -22.04 -7.01 -14.25
CA THR A 13 -21.24 -6.13 -15.09
C THR A 13 -19.96 -5.77 -14.33
N ILE A 14 -18.84 -6.38 -14.72
CA ILE A 14 -17.51 -5.95 -14.27
C ILE A 14 -17.25 -4.60 -14.93
N GLN A 15 -17.58 -3.51 -14.24
CA GLN A 15 -17.20 -2.16 -14.66
C GLN A 15 -15.69 -2.01 -14.50
N ASN A 16 -14.92 -2.40 -15.52
CA ASN A 16 -13.60 -1.85 -15.71
C ASN A 16 -13.80 -0.34 -15.91
N ALA A 17 -13.31 0.47 -14.97
CA ALA A 17 -13.35 1.91 -15.09
C ALA A 17 -12.39 2.32 -16.22
N ILE A 18 -12.89 2.37 -17.45
CA ILE A 18 -12.20 2.97 -18.58
C ILE A 18 -12.07 4.46 -18.26
N GLY A 19 -10.84 4.99 -18.31
CA GLY A 19 -10.59 6.41 -18.11
C GLY A 19 -11.38 7.23 -19.14
N GLN A 20 -12.04 8.28 -18.68
CA GLN A 20 -12.66 9.26 -19.58
C GLN A 20 -11.60 10.27 -20.02
N ASP A 21 -11.80 10.85 -21.19
CA ASP A 21 -11.00 11.98 -21.67
C ASP A 21 -10.96 13.07 -20.59
N LEU A 22 -9.76 13.58 -20.33
CA LEU A 22 -9.59 14.55 -19.26
C LEU A 22 -10.25 15.89 -19.64
N LYS A 23 -11.19 16.33 -18.81
CA LYS A 23 -11.93 17.59 -19.02
C LYS A 23 -10.97 18.80 -19.08
N PRO A 24 -11.26 19.81 -19.93
CA PRO A 24 -10.38 20.97 -20.09
C PRO A 24 -10.04 21.70 -18.79
N GLU A 25 -10.97 21.79 -17.84
CA GLU A 25 -10.75 22.43 -16.55
C GLU A 25 -9.68 21.75 -15.69
N TYR A 26 -9.48 20.45 -15.86
CA TYR A 26 -8.45 19.67 -15.15
C TYR A 26 -7.12 19.66 -15.88
N GLN A 27 -7.14 19.75 -17.22
CA GLN A 27 -5.91 19.83 -18.02
C GLN A 27 -5.03 21.02 -17.63
N LYS A 28 -5.58 22.12 -17.11
CA LYS A 28 -4.80 23.27 -16.63
C LYS A 28 -3.84 22.89 -15.48
N PHE A 29 -4.28 22.02 -14.58
CA PHE A 29 -3.47 21.56 -13.45
C PHE A 29 -2.37 20.63 -13.92
N VAL A 30 -2.71 19.70 -14.83
CA VAL A 30 -1.76 18.80 -15.47
C VAL A 30 -0.68 19.59 -16.23
N LYS A 31 -1.06 20.57 -17.06
CA LYS A 31 -0.13 21.45 -17.79
C LYS A 31 0.83 22.17 -16.86
N SER A 32 0.33 22.74 -15.77
CA SER A 32 1.16 23.41 -14.76
C SER A 32 2.15 22.45 -14.09
N PHE A 33 1.69 21.24 -13.73
CA PHE A 33 2.56 20.22 -13.13
C PHE A 33 3.66 19.76 -14.09
N ILE A 34 3.31 19.49 -15.36
CA ILE A 34 4.26 19.14 -16.43
C ILE A 34 5.31 20.23 -16.60
N ASP A 35 4.91 21.51 -16.67
CA ASP A 35 5.84 22.63 -16.81
C ASP A 35 6.80 22.73 -15.62
N ASN A 36 6.31 22.54 -14.39
CA ASN A 36 7.15 22.56 -13.19
C ASN A 36 8.17 21.42 -13.19
N VAL A 37 7.79 20.20 -13.60
CA VAL A 37 8.71 19.07 -13.70
C VAL A 37 9.74 19.28 -14.83
N LYS A 38 9.29 19.77 -15.99
CA LYS A 38 10.14 20.03 -17.16
C LYS A 38 11.24 21.06 -16.87
N ASN A 39 10.92 22.08 -16.07
CA ASN A 39 11.85 23.14 -15.69
C ASN A 39 12.53 22.89 -14.34
N ASP A 40 12.47 21.67 -13.80
CA ASP A 40 13.09 21.26 -12.52
C ASP A 40 12.73 22.19 -11.34
N ARG A 41 11.52 22.74 -11.30
CA ARG A 41 11.01 23.64 -10.24
C ARG A 41 10.58 22.84 -9.01
N LYS A 42 11.55 22.30 -8.27
CA LYS A 42 11.36 21.33 -7.17
C LYS A 42 10.39 21.83 -6.10
N GLU A 43 10.46 23.10 -5.75
CA GLU A 43 9.60 23.75 -4.76
C GLU A 43 8.14 23.81 -5.22
N ALA A 44 7.92 24.10 -6.51
CA ALA A 44 6.59 24.13 -7.11
C ALA A 44 6.00 22.71 -7.22
N VAL A 45 6.83 21.73 -7.64
CA VAL A 45 6.43 20.31 -7.64
C VAL A 45 6.06 19.88 -6.23
N ALA A 46 6.86 20.19 -5.22
CA ALA A 46 6.54 19.91 -3.82
C ALA A 46 5.28 20.65 -3.33
N GLY A 47 5.02 21.84 -3.86
CA GLY A 47 3.77 22.57 -3.67
C GLY A 47 2.52 21.83 -4.14
N ALA A 48 2.67 20.95 -5.13
CA ALA A 48 1.60 20.19 -5.76
C ALA A 48 1.37 18.78 -5.17
N ILE A 49 2.13 18.35 -4.16
CA ILE A 49 1.98 17.01 -3.56
C ILE A 49 1.05 17.03 -2.34
N LYS A 50 0.18 16.03 -2.19
CA LYS A 50 -0.48 15.68 -0.93
C LYS A 50 0.46 14.86 -0.06
N TYR A 51 0.63 15.31 1.18
CA TYR A 51 1.48 14.64 2.16
C TYR A 51 0.66 13.89 3.21
N PRO A 52 1.19 12.77 3.75
CA PRO A 52 2.46 12.15 3.38
C PRO A 52 2.39 11.42 2.02
N LEU A 53 3.43 11.55 1.19
CA LEU A 53 3.54 10.83 -0.07
C LEU A 53 4.13 9.44 0.22
N LYS A 54 3.28 8.41 0.14
CA LYS A 54 3.67 7.01 0.37
C LYS A 54 4.62 6.54 -0.72
N ARG A 55 5.67 5.82 -0.32
CA ARG A 55 6.60 5.10 -1.19
C ARG A 55 6.46 3.61 -0.95
N GLU A 56 7.04 2.80 -1.82
CA GLU A 56 7.01 1.35 -1.61
C GLU A 56 7.68 0.96 -0.29
N ASN A 57 7.00 0.12 0.47
CA ASN A 57 7.52 -0.46 1.69
C ASN A 57 8.85 -1.23 1.43
N PRO A 58 9.93 -1.03 2.22
CA PRO A 58 10.04 -0.29 3.47
C PRO A 58 10.58 1.14 3.36
N ILE A 59 10.58 1.75 2.17
CA ILE A 59 11.07 3.13 1.99
C ILE A 59 10.18 4.08 2.81
N PRO A 60 10.75 4.95 3.66
CA PRO A 60 9.97 5.93 4.40
C PRO A 60 9.19 6.86 3.47
N SER A 61 7.90 7.06 3.81
CA SER A 61 7.06 8.07 3.16
C SER A 61 7.66 9.46 3.29
N ILE A 62 7.48 10.30 2.28
CA ILE A 62 7.85 11.71 2.33
C ILE A 62 6.80 12.46 3.15
N LYS A 63 7.19 13.07 4.26
CA LYS A 63 6.24 13.64 5.22
C LYS A 63 5.79 15.06 4.88
N ASN A 64 6.60 15.81 4.14
CA ASN A 64 6.34 17.23 3.85
C ASN A 64 7.14 17.74 2.65
N LYS A 65 6.89 18.99 2.28
CA LYS A 65 7.54 19.70 1.16
C LYS A 65 9.05 19.72 1.27
N ALA A 66 9.58 20.08 2.45
CA ALA A 66 11.02 20.20 2.65
C ALA A 66 11.74 18.85 2.49
N GLU A 67 11.13 17.77 2.96
CA GLU A 67 11.64 16.42 2.75
C GLU A 67 11.60 16.04 1.27
N LEU A 68 10.53 16.37 0.54
CA LEU A 68 10.47 16.08 -0.88
C LEU A 68 11.55 16.81 -1.67
N VAL A 69 11.78 18.10 -1.40
CA VAL A 69 12.83 18.86 -2.10
C VAL A 69 14.20 18.22 -1.89
N LYS A 70 14.50 17.77 -0.64
CA LYS A 70 15.74 17.05 -0.33
C LYS A 70 15.86 15.72 -1.07
N ARG A 71 14.78 14.96 -1.15
CA ARG A 71 14.71 13.62 -1.76
C ARG A 71 14.23 13.65 -3.21
N TYR A 72 14.20 14.82 -3.84
CA TYR A 72 13.53 15.03 -5.12
C TYR A 72 14.09 14.11 -6.20
N THR A 73 15.42 14.02 -6.28
CA THR A 73 16.14 13.18 -7.26
C THR A 73 16.04 11.69 -6.96
N GLU A 74 15.64 11.29 -5.76
CA GLU A 74 15.33 9.89 -5.47
C GLU A 74 14.04 9.47 -6.18
N ILE A 75 13.07 10.37 -6.34
CA ILE A 75 11.74 10.05 -6.91
C ILE A 75 11.67 10.47 -8.37
N PHE A 76 12.02 11.71 -8.67
CA PHE A 76 11.96 12.33 -10.00
C PHE A 76 13.29 12.14 -10.74
N ASP A 77 13.59 10.88 -11.07
CA ASP A 77 14.73 10.52 -11.92
C ASP A 77 14.51 10.95 -13.39
N ALA A 78 15.53 10.77 -14.23
CA ALA A 78 15.46 11.17 -15.64
C ALA A 78 14.30 10.48 -16.39
N LYS A 79 13.96 9.24 -16.05
CA LYS A 79 12.90 8.47 -16.71
C LYS A 79 11.52 9.01 -16.34
N LEU A 80 11.23 9.19 -15.05
CA LEU A 80 9.96 9.76 -14.61
C LEU A 80 9.79 11.19 -15.11
N LYS A 81 10.85 12.01 -15.04
CA LYS A 81 10.81 13.37 -15.57
C LYS A 81 10.53 13.39 -17.07
N ALA A 82 11.12 12.50 -17.86
CA ALA A 82 10.86 12.40 -19.29
C ALA A 82 9.43 11.96 -19.60
N GLU A 83 8.90 10.98 -18.86
CA GLU A 83 7.51 10.52 -19.02
C GLU A 83 6.52 11.67 -18.75
N ILE A 84 6.66 12.37 -17.63
CA ILE A 84 5.80 13.51 -17.30
C ILE A 84 5.97 14.65 -18.32
N SER A 85 7.21 15.03 -18.63
CA SER A 85 7.50 16.21 -19.46
C SER A 85 7.08 16.05 -20.92
N LYS A 86 6.96 14.81 -21.41
CA LYS A 86 6.55 14.49 -22.78
C LYS A 86 5.08 14.12 -22.89
N SER A 87 4.39 13.93 -21.76
CA SER A 87 2.98 13.54 -21.76
C SER A 87 2.07 14.63 -22.35
N ASP A 88 1.07 14.21 -23.12
CA ASP A 88 0.00 15.05 -23.64
C ASP A 88 -1.14 15.12 -22.60
N PRO A 89 -1.46 16.32 -22.06
CA PRO A 89 -2.51 16.50 -21.05
C PRO A 89 -3.89 15.98 -21.46
N ALA A 90 -4.20 15.86 -22.76
CA ALA A 90 -5.50 15.42 -23.25
C ALA A 90 -5.55 13.93 -23.56
N LYS A 91 -4.39 13.27 -23.76
CA LYS A 91 -4.34 11.86 -24.24
C LYS A 91 -3.73 10.91 -23.22
N ASP A 92 -2.68 11.34 -22.54
CA ASP A 92 -1.93 10.48 -21.61
C ASP A 92 -2.46 10.59 -20.18
N TRP A 93 -3.39 11.52 -19.95
CA TRP A 93 -4.04 11.72 -18.68
C TRP A 93 -5.54 11.47 -18.81
N SER A 94 -6.12 10.73 -17.87
CA SER A 94 -7.54 10.39 -17.90
C SER A 94 -8.18 10.52 -16.52
N GLU A 95 -9.43 10.97 -16.47
CA GLU A 95 -10.22 10.97 -15.23
C GLU A 95 -10.81 9.56 -15.01
N VAL A 96 -10.56 8.98 -13.84
CA VAL A 96 -11.02 7.62 -13.46
C VAL A 96 -12.08 7.73 -12.35
N GLY A 97 -13.09 8.56 -12.59
CA GLY A 97 -14.17 8.84 -11.64
C GLY A 97 -13.64 9.33 -10.29
N TRP A 98 -14.20 8.81 -9.19
CA TRP A 98 -13.82 9.21 -7.82
C TRP A 98 -12.34 8.94 -7.47
N ARG A 99 -11.61 8.14 -8.26
CA ARG A 99 -10.18 7.86 -8.03
C ARG A 99 -9.28 9.03 -8.42
N GLY A 100 -9.75 9.96 -9.25
CA GLY A 100 -8.99 11.12 -9.70
C GLY A 100 -8.41 10.97 -11.11
N ILE A 101 -7.39 11.77 -11.40
CA ILE A 101 -6.75 11.93 -12.70
C ILE A 101 -5.47 11.09 -12.73
N MET A 102 -5.36 10.21 -13.70
CA MET A 102 -4.31 9.22 -13.83
C MET A 102 -3.41 9.52 -15.03
N LEU A 103 -2.09 9.52 -14.84
CA LEU A 103 -1.11 9.50 -15.93
C LEU A 103 -0.86 8.06 -16.38
N ASN A 104 -0.98 7.80 -17.68
CA ASN A 104 -0.77 6.49 -18.31
C ASN A 104 -1.50 5.38 -17.54
N GLN A 105 -0.85 4.24 -17.32
CA GLN A 105 -1.39 3.10 -16.57
C GLN A 105 -1.14 3.24 -15.06
N GLY A 106 -1.35 4.44 -14.52
CA GLY A 106 -1.22 4.70 -13.08
C GLY A 106 0.18 5.05 -12.60
N THR A 107 1.06 5.51 -13.48
CA THR A 107 2.40 6.01 -13.12
C THR A 107 2.32 7.06 -12.01
N LEU A 108 1.35 7.97 -12.13
CA LEU A 108 1.09 9.06 -11.19
C LEU A 108 -0.43 9.32 -11.11
N TRP A 109 -0.90 9.71 -9.93
CA TRP A 109 -2.28 10.10 -9.69
C TRP A 109 -2.39 11.48 -9.05
N MET A 110 -3.32 12.26 -9.57
CA MET A 110 -3.66 13.63 -9.15
C MET A 110 -5.16 13.71 -8.84
N ASP A 111 -5.54 14.52 -7.86
CA ASP A 111 -6.96 14.82 -7.64
C ASP A 111 -7.46 15.93 -8.56
N THR A 112 -8.76 16.20 -8.50
CA THR A 112 -9.40 17.25 -9.30
C THR A 112 -9.05 18.68 -8.86
N ASP A 113 -8.33 18.84 -7.75
CA ASP A 113 -7.80 20.12 -7.25
C ASP A 113 -6.34 20.35 -7.70
N GLY A 114 -5.80 19.45 -8.53
CA GLY A 114 -4.45 19.56 -9.06
C GLY A 114 -3.35 19.08 -8.10
N LYS A 115 -3.69 18.31 -7.06
CA LYS A 115 -2.72 17.75 -6.11
C LYS A 115 -2.40 16.30 -6.41
N VAL A 116 -1.12 16.00 -6.57
CA VAL A 116 -0.61 14.64 -6.73
C VAL A 116 -0.65 13.92 -5.39
N PHE A 117 -1.35 12.79 -5.34
CA PHE A 117 -1.49 12.01 -4.10
C PHE A 117 -0.85 10.62 -4.18
N SER A 118 -0.48 10.15 -5.38
CA SER A 118 0.24 8.90 -5.55
C SER A 118 1.21 8.97 -6.72
N ILE A 119 2.36 8.33 -6.58
CA ILE A 119 3.33 8.08 -7.65
C ILE A 119 3.67 6.60 -7.58
N SER A 120 3.11 5.79 -8.48
CA SER A 120 3.34 4.34 -8.49
C SER A 120 4.69 3.97 -9.12
N TYR A 121 5.26 4.88 -9.91
CA TYR A 121 6.64 4.72 -10.41
C TYR A 121 7.63 4.59 -9.25
N GLN A 122 8.58 3.66 -9.40
CA GLN A 122 9.72 3.50 -8.51
C GLN A 122 11.02 3.68 -9.31
N SER A 123 11.87 4.60 -8.87
CA SER A 123 13.17 4.82 -9.49
C SER A 123 14.18 3.72 -9.14
N LYS A 124 15.26 3.64 -9.91
CA LYS A 124 16.40 2.76 -9.56
C LYS A 124 16.97 3.06 -8.18
N THR A 125 17.10 4.34 -7.84
CA THR A 125 17.59 4.80 -6.52
C THR A 125 16.69 4.29 -5.40
N GLU A 126 15.37 4.35 -5.59
CA GLU A 126 14.41 3.84 -4.62
C GLU A 126 14.43 2.32 -4.52
N SER A 127 14.53 1.60 -5.64
CA SER A 127 14.66 0.14 -5.62
C SER A 127 15.94 -0.30 -4.89
N ASP A 128 17.06 0.40 -5.09
CA ASP A 128 18.32 0.12 -4.38
C ASP A 128 18.21 0.42 -2.88
N LEU A 129 17.58 1.55 -2.52
CA LEU A 129 17.30 1.89 -1.13
C LEU A 129 16.40 0.84 -0.47
N LYS A 130 15.34 0.40 -1.14
CA LYS A 130 14.45 -0.68 -0.68
C LYS A 130 15.25 -1.95 -0.39
N ASN A 131 16.10 -2.39 -1.32
CA ASN A 131 16.93 -3.59 -1.12
C ASN A 131 17.89 -3.44 0.07
N LYS A 132 18.52 -2.26 0.21
CA LYS A 132 19.40 -1.96 1.35
C LYS A 132 18.65 -2.01 2.69
N LEU A 133 17.46 -1.42 2.75
CA LEU A 133 16.62 -1.42 3.96
C LEU A 133 16.16 -2.84 4.32
N ILE A 134 15.73 -3.63 3.33
CA ILE A 134 15.36 -5.04 3.53
C ILE A 134 16.56 -5.84 4.05
N ALA A 135 17.76 -5.63 3.51
CA ALA A 135 18.97 -6.30 3.98
C ALA A 135 19.29 -5.91 5.44
N SER A 136 19.13 -4.64 5.81
CA SER A 136 19.30 -4.18 7.19
C SER A 136 18.29 -4.82 8.14
N GLU A 137 17.03 -4.93 7.74
CA GLU A 137 15.97 -5.57 8.53
C GLU A 137 16.28 -7.04 8.86
N LYS A 138 16.90 -7.78 7.94
CA LYS A 138 17.29 -9.18 8.17
C LYS A 138 18.27 -9.33 9.33
N ASN A 139 19.08 -8.31 9.60
CA ASN A 139 20.06 -8.31 10.69
C ASN A 139 19.46 -7.90 12.06
N LYS A 140 18.23 -7.39 12.08
CA LYS A 140 17.56 -6.93 13.31
C LYS A 140 16.65 -7.98 13.96
N VAL A 141 16.39 -9.08 13.26
CA VAL A 141 15.51 -10.15 13.70
C VAL A 141 16.27 -11.40 14.09
N HIS A 142 15.66 -12.26 14.88
CA HIS A 142 16.26 -13.55 15.25
C HIS A 142 16.60 -14.39 14.00
N PRO A 143 17.73 -15.14 13.96
CA PRO A 143 18.15 -15.91 12.78
C PRO A 143 17.10 -16.88 12.22
N SER A 144 16.23 -17.43 13.07
CA SER A 144 15.13 -18.33 12.65
C SER A 144 14.13 -17.67 11.70
N ILE A 145 14.08 -16.34 11.64
CA ILE A 145 13.20 -15.58 10.76
C ILE A 145 13.96 -14.57 9.88
N ALA A 146 15.29 -14.59 9.84
CA ALA A 146 16.08 -13.64 9.04
C ALA A 146 15.95 -13.84 7.51
N LYS A 147 15.43 -14.99 7.06
CA LYS A 147 15.16 -15.25 5.64
C LYS A 147 13.74 -14.84 5.27
N PHE A 148 13.62 -13.79 4.46
CA PHE A 148 12.38 -13.32 3.85
C PHE A 148 12.67 -12.50 2.58
N LYS A 149 11.65 -12.35 1.72
CA LYS A 149 11.69 -11.49 0.53
C LYS A 149 11.41 -10.04 0.89
N ALA A 150 10.31 -9.78 1.61
CA ALA A 150 9.95 -8.45 2.07
C ALA A 150 9.33 -8.49 3.47
N PRO A 151 9.59 -7.49 4.32
CA PRO A 151 8.90 -7.36 5.59
C PRO A 151 7.60 -6.61 5.36
N GLU A 152 6.45 -7.25 5.53
CA GLU A 152 5.15 -6.70 5.13
C GLU A 152 4.60 -5.73 6.17
N VAL A 153 4.46 -6.17 7.42
CA VAL A 153 3.89 -5.33 8.47
C VAL A 153 4.33 -5.79 9.86
N ILE A 154 4.39 -4.84 10.80
CA ILE A 154 4.52 -5.12 12.23
C ILE A 154 3.29 -4.57 12.92
N LEU A 155 2.61 -5.43 13.68
CA LEU A 155 1.42 -5.13 14.44
C LEU A 155 1.76 -5.20 15.94
N GLU A 156 1.27 -4.24 16.70
CA GLU A 156 1.34 -4.26 18.16
C GLU A 156 -0.06 -4.16 18.74
N THR A 157 -0.46 -5.22 19.44
CA THR A 157 -1.66 -5.22 20.29
C THR A 157 -1.29 -4.84 21.73
N SER A 158 -2.26 -4.85 22.64
CA SER A 158 -1.98 -4.69 24.07
C SER A 158 -1.13 -5.82 24.68
N LYS A 159 -1.01 -6.97 24.00
CA LYS A 159 -0.32 -8.16 24.52
C LYS A 159 0.79 -8.70 23.63
N PHE A 160 0.69 -8.49 22.31
CA PHE A 160 1.55 -9.15 21.34
C PHE A 160 2.20 -8.16 20.38
N ARG A 161 3.44 -8.46 20.01
CA ARG A 161 4.05 -7.96 18.79
C ARG A 161 3.96 -9.06 17.74
N VAL A 162 3.44 -8.75 16.56
CA VAL A 162 3.33 -9.66 15.43
C VAL A 162 4.07 -9.06 14.25
N ARG A 163 4.95 -9.83 13.63
CA ARG A 163 5.62 -9.49 12.37
C ARG A 163 5.11 -10.42 11.28
N ILE A 164 4.74 -9.82 10.15
CA ILE A 164 4.39 -10.54 8.93
C ILE A 164 5.47 -10.26 7.88
N ASP A 165 5.99 -11.33 7.29
CA ASP A 165 6.97 -11.26 6.19
C ASP A 165 6.44 -12.02 4.95
N ASP A 166 6.67 -11.46 3.76
CA ASP A 166 6.55 -12.16 2.48
C ASP A 166 7.77 -13.07 2.30
N LEU A 167 7.53 -14.37 2.17
CA LEU A 167 8.57 -15.36 1.88
C LEU A 167 8.75 -15.60 0.36
N GLY A 168 7.89 -15.01 -0.47
CA GLY A 168 7.75 -15.24 -1.91
C GLY A 168 6.71 -16.33 -2.22
N ASN A 169 6.29 -16.40 -3.48
CA ASN A 169 5.37 -17.43 -3.99
C ASN A 169 4.05 -17.54 -3.22
N ASP A 170 3.41 -16.41 -2.93
CA ASP A 170 2.15 -16.32 -2.16
C ASP A 170 2.21 -17.06 -0.82
N ASN A 171 3.36 -16.96 -0.16
CA ASN A 171 3.64 -17.56 1.14
C ASN A 171 4.07 -16.47 2.12
N TYR A 172 3.28 -16.28 3.16
CA TYR A 172 3.58 -15.33 4.23
C TYR A 172 3.92 -16.06 5.52
N ARG A 173 4.75 -15.41 6.34
CA ARG A 173 5.08 -15.88 7.70
C ARG A 173 4.50 -14.95 8.74
N TYR A 174 3.86 -15.52 9.73
CA TYR A 174 3.52 -14.90 11.01
C TYR A 174 4.60 -15.27 12.02
N ALA A 175 5.19 -14.28 12.67
CA ALA A 175 6.03 -14.47 13.85
C ALA A 175 5.50 -13.56 14.97
N SER A 176 5.34 -14.08 16.18
CA SER A 176 4.87 -13.27 17.31
C SER A 176 5.69 -13.46 18.56
N TRP A 177 5.64 -12.41 19.37
CA TRP A 177 6.28 -12.29 20.67
C TRP A 177 5.29 -11.68 21.66
N SER A 178 5.53 -11.91 22.94
CA SER A 178 4.96 -11.05 23.98
C SER A 178 5.40 -9.60 23.76
N ILE A 179 4.54 -8.61 24.03
CA ILE A 179 4.79 -7.19 23.64
C ILE A 179 6.12 -6.60 24.17
N LYS A 180 6.62 -7.11 25.29
CA LYS A 180 7.88 -6.68 25.93
C LYS A 180 9.14 -7.34 25.34
N GLN A 181 9.02 -8.43 24.58
CA GLN A 181 10.16 -9.12 23.97
C GLN A 181 10.60 -8.44 22.67
N SER A 182 11.89 -8.43 22.42
CA SER A 182 12.48 -7.89 21.18
C SER A 182 12.34 -8.87 20.01
N MET A 183 12.23 -8.35 18.78
CA MET A 183 12.22 -9.19 17.56
C MET A 183 13.57 -9.90 17.28
N SER A 184 14.64 -9.47 17.94
CA SER A 184 15.94 -10.14 17.89
C SER A 184 15.96 -11.43 18.74
N GLU A 185 15.03 -11.57 19.67
CA GLU A 185 14.83 -12.80 20.46
C GLU A 185 14.02 -13.82 19.65
N LYS A 186 14.14 -15.10 20.03
CA LYS A 186 13.41 -16.18 19.37
C LYS A 186 11.90 -15.94 19.49
N PRO A 187 11.13 -15.95 18.38
CA PRO A 187 9.68 -15.78 18.45
C PRO A 187 9.01 -16.89 19.28
N ASP A 188 8.01 -16.50 20.06
CA ASP A 188 7.15 -17.43 20.82
C ASP A 188 6.36 -18.35 19.88
N LEU A 189 5.98 -17.83 18.71
CA LEU A 189 5.23 -18.56 17.68
C LEU A 189 5.68 -18.15 16.28
N ILE A 190 5.87 -19.16 15.42
CA ILE A 190 6.11 -18.99 13.99
C ILE A 190 5.09 -19.86 13.23
N ILE A 191 4.41 -19.28 12.25
CA ILE A 191 3.50 -19.96 11.32
C ILE A 191 3.86 -19.53 9.90
N THR A 192 4.12 -20.48 9.01
CA THR A 192 4.36 -20.25 7.59
C THR A 192 3.16 -20.71 6.75
N ASN A 193 3.22 -20.51 5.43
CA ASN A 193 2.14 -20.82 4.49
C ASN A 193 0.89 -19.97 4.72
N GLY A 194 1.08 -18.76 5.25
CA GLY A 194 0.02 -17.77 5.36
C GLY A 194 -0.42 -17.28 3.98
N LYS A 195 -1.65 -16.79 3.91
CA LYS A 195 -2.27 -16.27 2.69
C LYS A 195 -2.73 -14.84 2.89
N TRP A 196 -2.54 -14.01 1.88
CA TRP A 196 -3.01 -12.64 1.84
C TRP A 196 -4.26 -12.54 0.98
N PHE A 197 -5.25 -11.79 1.47
CA PHE A 197 -6.53 -11.59 0.82
C PHE A 197 -6.84 -10.10 0.74
N ARG A 198 -7.16 -9.64 -0.46
CA ARG A 198 -7.69 -8.31 -0.69
C ARG A 198 -9.15 -8.26 -0.25
N ASP A 199 -9.53 -7.21 0.47
CA ASP A 199 -10.92 -6.91 0.82
C ASP A 199 -11.39 -5.63 0.12
N GLY A 200 -12.11 -5.83 -0.99
CA GLY A 200 -12.60 -4.75 -1.85
C GLY A 200 -11.50 -3.98 -2.59
N THR A 201 -11.84 -2.80 -3.11
CA THR A 201 -10.93 -1.97 -3.92
C THR A 201 -10.32 -0.79 -3.16
N GLY A 202 -10.75 -0.56 -1.91
CA GLY A 202 -10.28 0.54 -1.05
C GLY A 202 -8.93 0.29 -0.36
N GLY A 203 -8.33 -0.88 -0.56
CA GLY A 203 -7.00 -1.23 -0.03
C GLY A 203 -7.02 -2.01 1.28
N ASN A 204 -8.20 -2.21 1.89
CA ASN A 204 -8.34 -3.13 3.02
C ASN A 204 -7.93 -4.54 2.60
N ASN A 205 -7.37 -5.28 3.55
CA ASN A 205 -6.86 -6.62 3.30
C ASN A 205 -6.65 -7.37 4.61
N HIS A 206 -6.40 -8.67 4.53
CA HIS A 206 -6.03 -9.47 5.70
C HIS A 206 -5.04 -10.58 5.33
N TYR A 207 -4.34 -11.07 6.35
CA TYR A 207 -3.48 -12.24 6.28
C TYR A 207 -4.04 -13.34 7.19
N ASP A 208 -4.16 -14.54 6.66
CA ASP A 208 -4.61 -15.73 7.40
C ASP A 208 -3.46 -16.73 7.57
N PHE A 209 -3.27 -17.18 8.81
CA PHE A 209 -2.27 -18.18 9.17
C PHE A 209 -2.93 -19.33 9.96
N LYS A 210 -2.78 -20.56 9.48
CA LYS A 210 -3.39 -21.75 10.11
C LYS A 210 -2.35 -22.58 10.86
N LYS A 211 -2.69 -23.02 12.08
CA LYS A 211 -1.89 -23.97 12.86
C LYS A 211 -2.81 -24.92 13.62
N GLY A 212 -2.92 -26.16 13.14
CA GLY A 212 -3.91 -27.11 13.67
C GLY A 212 -5.34 -26.61 13.45
N ASN A 213 -6.16 -26.61 14.49
CA ASN A 213 -7.52 -26.07 14.47
C ASN A 213 -7.61 -24.55 14.72
N PHE A 214 -6.47 -23.85 14.80
CA PHE A 214 -6.42 -22.41 14.98
C PHE A 214 -6.24 -21.67 13.66
N LEU A 215 -6.93 -20.53 13.52
CA LEU A 215 -6.73 -19.53 12.49
C LEU A 215 -6.34 -18.21 13.17
N TYR A 216 -5.21 -17.64 12.77
CA TYR A 216 -4.75 -16.32 13.18
C TYR A 216 -4.96 -15.39 11.99
N GLN A 217 -5.88 -14.45 12.13
CA GLN A 217 -6.19 -13.47 11.10
C GLN A 217 -5.66 -12.11 11.54
N CYS A 218 -4.86 -11.48 10.68
CA CYS A 218 -4.37 -10.12 10.85
C CYS A 218 -5.05 -9.23 9.79
N TYR A 219 -6.04 -8.45 10.19
CA TYR A 219 -6.77 -7.55 9.28
C TYR A 219 -6.11 -6.17 9.27
N ILE A 220 -5.99 -5.56 8.09
CA ILE A 220 -5.40 -4.24 7.86
C ILE A 220 -6.46 -3.29 7.32
N THR A 221 -6.73 -2.24 8.09
CA THR A 221 -7.73 -1.21 7.75
C THR A 221 -7.02 -0.02 7.10
N VAL A 222 -7.22 0.15 5.79
CA VAL A 222 -6.75 1.30 5.01
C VAL A 222 -7.85 2.34 4.87
N LEU A 223 -9.08 1.89 4.65
CA LEU A 223 -10.29 2.69 4.54
C LEU A 223 -11.27 2.22 5.63
N GLY A 224 -11.48 3.09 6.61
CA GLY A 224 -12.35 2.86 7.76
C GLY A 224 -12.89 4.16 8.33
N THR A 225 -13.73 4.07 9.37
CA THR A 225 -14.20 5.24 10.12
C THR A 225 -13.07 5.82 10.98
N LYS A 226 -13.25 7.03 11.51
CA LYS A 226 -12.25 7.69 12.38
C LYS A 226 -11.88 6.85 13.60
N ASP A 227 -12.81 6.03 14.10
CA ASP A 227 -12.64 5.21 15.29
C ASP A 227 -12.16 3.78 14.96
N SER A 228 -12.00 3.44 13.68
CA SER A 228 -11.50 2.14 13.27
C SER A 228 -10.04 1.99 13.63
N ALA A 229 -9.68 0.90 14.31
CA ALA A 229 -8.29 0.54 14.51
C ALA A 229 -7.59 0.30 13.15
N PRO A 230 -6.31 0.68 13.00
CA PRO A 230 -5.60 0.51 11.73
C PRO A 230 -5.33 -0.97 11.41
N ALA A 231 -5.37 -1.86 12.40
CA ALA A 231 -5.32 -3.29 12.22
C ALA A 231 -5.98 -4.02 13.40
N THR A 232 -6.29 -5.30 13.21
CA THR A 232 -6.75 -6.20 14.28
C THR A 232 -6.05 -7.55 14.19
N LEU A 233 -5.87 -8.21 15.33
CA LEU A 233 -5.52 -9.62 15.43
C LEU A 233 -6.71 -10.38 15.98
N THR A 234 -7.27 -11.28 15.18
CA THR A 234 -8.35 -12.18 15.58
C THR A 234 -7.88 -13.62 15.53
N ILE A 235 -8.14 -14.39 16.59
CA ILE A 235 -7.82 -15.82 16.65
C ILE A 235 -9.11 -16.61 16.75
N TYR A 236 -9.26 -17.58 15.87
CA TYR A 236 -10.34 -18.54 15.87
C TYR A 236 -9.81 -19.93 16.23
N GLN A 237 -10.58 -20.69 16.99
CA GLN A 237 -10.36 -22.12 17.24
C GLN A 237 -11.59 -22.90 16.77
N SER A 238 -11.39 -23.81 15.82
CA SER A 238 -12.49 -24.57 15.20
C SER A 238 -13.62 -23.66 14.68
N GLY A 239 -13.27 -22.49 14.13
CA GLY A 239 -14.22 -21.49 13.61
C GLY A 239 -14.85 -20.56 14.64
N LYS A 240 -14.65 -20.80 15.95
CA LYS A 240 -15.13 -19.89 17.02
C LYS A 240 -14.06 -18.86 17.36
N GLU A 241 -14.42 -17.58 17.38
CA GLU A 241 -13.53 -16.52 17.86
C GLU A 241 -13.19 -16.74 19.34
N ILE A 242 -11.91 -16.72 19.67
CA ILE A 242 -11.39 -16.86 21.05
C ILE A 242 -10.53 -15.67 21.49
N LEU A 243 -10.12 -14.82 20.55
CA LEU A 243 -9.40 -13.58 20.82
C LEU A 243 -9.70 -12.58 19.70
N ASN A 244 -9.94 -11.32 20.07
CA ASN A 244 -9.96 -10.20 19.14
C ASN A 244 -9.27 -9.01 19.83
N GLN A 245 -8.28 -8.43 19.16
CA GLN A 245 -7.52 -7.30 19.68
C GLN A 245 -7.24 -6.28 18.59
N ASP A 246 -7.55 -5.02 18.88
CA ASP A 246 -7.04 -3.90 18.12
C ASP A 246 -5.51 -3.89 18.13
N ALA A 247 -4.94 -3.52 16.99
CA ALA A 247 -3.51 -3.43 16.78
C ALA A 247 -3.13 -2.10 16.14
N LYS A 248 -1.97 -1.59 16.52
CA LYS A 248 -1.30 -0.50 15.80
C LYS A 248 -0.37 -1.08 14.76
N ILE A 249 -0.27 -0.43 13.61
CA ILE A 249 0.81 -0.68 12.65
C ILE A 249 2.01 0.18 13.05
N VAL A 250 3.13 -0.45 13.35
CA VAL A 250 4.34 0.25 13.82
C VAL A 250 5.47 0.23 12.78
N PRO A 251 6.36 1.25 12.79
CA PRO A 251 7.59 1.22 11.99
C PRO A 251 8.49 0.04 12.36
N ARG A 252 9.41 -0.32 11.46
CA ARG A 252 10.42 -1.36 11.67
C ARG A 252 11.78 -0.79 12.07
#